data_AF-A0AAX6NYJ6-F1
#
_entry.id   AF-A0AAX6NYJ6-F1
#
_cell.length_a   1.000
_cell.length_b   1.000
_cell.length_c   1.000
_cell.angle_alpha   90.00
_cell.angle_beta   90.00
_cell.angle_gamma   90.00
#
_symmetry.space_group_name_H-M   'P 1'
#
loop_
_entity.id
_entity.type
_entity.pdbx_description
1 polymer ?
#
loop_
_entity_poly.entity_id
_entity_poly.type
_entity_poly.pdbx_seq_one_letter_code
_entity_poly.pdbx_strand_id
1 'polypeptide(L)'
;MEAVESRELQARNYLEKHRIMELLNHLTSVLLFIRPPKPREYLISLLERLRLAKATGIRFPFFMNNSNIVAMFDMMDPSGKGTISFAQYKEALKNLDLCTADEVLNDDGHIITLDKFRDEVVNTSKGMDAPNSYHTPYCTSTRLTTLSAQSASTTET
;
A
#
# COMPACT_ATOMS: atom_id res chain seq x y z
N MET A 1 21.40 -12.83 -41.63
CA MET A 1 21.21 -14.13 -40.96
C MET A 1 21.20 -13.87 -39.47
N GLU A 2 20.03 -13.89 -38.83
CA GLU A 2 19.96 -13.90 -37.36
C GLU A 2 20.57 -15.22 -36.87
N ALA A 3 21.58 -15.13 -36.01
CA ALA A 3 22.09 -16.31 -35.32
C ALA A 3 20.94 -16.87 -34.48
N VAL A 4 20.59 -18.14 -34.71
CA VAL A 4 19.62 -18.85 -33.86
C VAL A 4 20.15 -18.79 -32.43
N GLU A 5 19.55 -17.95 -31.59
CA GLU A 5 19.95 -17.84 -30.19
C GLU A 5 19.94 -19.24 -29.57
N SER A 6 21.05 -19.62 -28.92
CA SER A 6 21.13 -20.89 -28.19
C SER A 6 19.96 -21.02 -27.23
N ARG A 7 19.41 -22.22 -27.07
CA ARG A 7 18.33 -22.50 -26.09
C ARG A 7 18.68 -22.03 -24.68
N GLU A 8 19.96 -22.10 -24.34
CA GLU A 8 20.48 -21.60 -23.06
C GLU A 8 20.35 -20.08 -22.92
N LEU A 9 20.66 -19.34 -23.99
CA LEU A 9 20.54 -17.88 -24.01
C LEU A 9 19.06 -17.47 -23.92
N GLN A 10 18.17 -18.15 -24.63
CA GLN A 10 16.73 -17.92 -24.55
C GLN A 10 16.20 -18.16 -23.13
N ALA A 11 16.64 -19.24 -22.47
CA ALA A 11 16.27 -19.54 -21.09
C ALA A 11 16.77 -18.47 -20.12
N ARG A 12 18.04 -18.04 -20.26
CA ARG A 12 18.60 -16.98 -19.42
C ARG A 12 17.87 -15.65 -19.60
N ASN A 13 17.60 -15.26 -20.85
CA ASN A 13 16.84 -14.06 -21.17
C ASN A 13 15.42 -14.11 -20.58
N TYR A 14 14.77 -15.27 -20.61
CA TYR A 14 13.46 -15.45 -19.99
C TYR A 14 13.51 -15.28 -18.47
N LEU A 15 14.48 -15.90 -17.79
CA LEU A 15 14.65 -15.77 -16.35
C LEU A 15 14.89 -14.33 -15.92
N GLU A 16 15.75 -13.59 -16.64
CA GLU A 16 16.08 -12.19 -16.39
C GLU A 16 14.88 -11.27 -16.66
N LYS A 17 14.25 -11.40 -17.83
CA LYS A 17 13.09 -10.60 -18.21
C LYS A 17 11.95 -10.72 -17.20
N HIS A 18 11.74 -11.92 -16.66
CA HIS A 18 10.67 -12.20 -15.72
C HIS A 18 11.10 -12.11 -14.25
N ARG A 19 12.36 -11.76 -13.97
CA ARG A 19 12.93 -11.61 -12.62
C ARG A 19 12.67 -12.82 -11.71
N ILE A 20 12.76 -14.02 -12.30
CA ILE A 20 12.38 -15.27 -11.63
C ILE A 20 13.36 -15.58 -10.49
N MET A 21 14.64 -15.25 -10.66
CA MET A 21 15.66 -15.46 -9.63
C MET A 21 15.41 -14.59 -8.40
N GLU A 22 15.02 -13.32 -8.58
CA GLU A 22 14.70 -12.43 -7.46
C GLU A 22 13.45 -12.88 -6.72
N LEU A 23 12.43 -13.37 -7.45
CA LEU A 23 11.26 -13.97 -6.83
C LEU A 23 11.65 -15.18 -5.98
N LEU A 24 12.43 -16.11 -6.53
CA LEU A 24 12.88 -17.29 -5.79
C LEU A 24 13.70 -16.92 -4.56
N ASN A 25 14.65 -15.97 -4.68
CA ASN A 25 15.45 -15.48 -3.56
C ASN A 25 14.59 -14.85 -2.45
N HIS A 26 13.54 -14.12 -2.82
CA HIS A 26 12.59 -13.58 -1.85
C HIS A 26 11.82 -14.69 -1.12
N LEU A 27 11.25 -15.65 -1.87
CA LEU A 27 10.47 -16.75 -1.31
C LEU A 27 11.32 -17.59 -0.33
N THR A 28 12.57 -17.90 -0.69
CA THR A 28 13.48 -18.66 0.17
C THR A 28 13.88 -17.87 1.41
N SER A 29 14.19 -16.58 1.27
CA SER A 29 14.53 -15.70 2.41
C SER A 29 13.39 -15.64 3.44
N VAL A 30 12.15 -15.49 2.98
CA VAL A 30 10.97 -15.43 3.85
C VAL A 30 10.73 -16.76 4.57
N LEU A 31 10.93 -17.90 3.89
CA LEU A 31 10.81 -19.21 4.52
C LEU A 31 11.85 -19.43 5.62
N LEU A 32 13.10 -19.00 5.40
CA LEU A 32 14.18 -19.11 6.39
C LEU A 32 13.92 -18.24 7.62
N PHE A 33 13.38 -17.04 7.43
CA PHE A 33 13.08 -16.11 8.51
C PHE A 33 11.83 -16.49 9.30
N ILE A 34 10.69 -16.67 8.62
CA ILE A 34 9.39 -16.87 9.27
C ILE A 34 9.21 -18.31 9.76
N ARG A 35 9.82 -19.29 9.08
CA ARG A 35 9.70 -20.72 9.38
C ARG A 35 8.26 -21.16 9.68
N PRO A 36 7.32 -20.98 8.73
CA PRO A 36 5.92 -21.31 8.95
C PRO A 36 5.74 -22.83 9.15
N PRO A 37 4.77 -23.26 9.98
CA PRO A 37 4.50 -24.68 10.23
C PRO A 37 4.06 -25.43 8.97
N LYS A 38 3.48 -24.72 7.99
CA LYS A 38 3.02 -25.25 6.71
C LYS A 38 3.61 -24.44 5.53
N PRO A 39 4.84 -24.73 5.10
CA PRO A 39 5.56 -23.89 4.14
C PRO A 39 4.91 -23.81 2.76
N ARG A 40 4.32 -24.92 2.29
CA ARG A 40 3.64 -24.95 0.99
C ARG A 40 2.39 -24.05 0.96
N GLU A 41 1.52 -24.15 1.96
CA GLU A 41 0.32 -23.31 2.07
C GLU A 41 0.71 -21.82 2.18
N TYR A 42 1.74 -21.53 2.98
CA TYR A 42 2.28 -20.18 3.11
C TYR A 42 2.77 -19.60 1.77
N LEU A 43 3.59 -20.35 1.03
CA LEU A 43 4.11 -19.92 -0.28
C LEU A 43 3.01 -19.66 -1.31
N ILE A 44 1.95 -20.47 -1.31
CA ILE A 44 0.80 -20.27 -2.21
C ILE A 44 0.14 -18.94 -1.90
N SER A 45 -0.21 -18.68 -0.63
CA SER A 45 -0.83 -17.41 -0.21
C SER A 45 0.05 -16.19 -0.50
N LEU A 46 1.37 -16.35 -0.36
CA LEU A 46 2.36 -15.33 -0.67
C LEU A 46 2.37 -15.01 -2.18
N LEU A 47 2.44 -16.03 -3.03
CA LEU A 47 2.41 -15.86 -4.48
C LEU A 47 1.08 -15.28 -4.97
N GLU A 48 -0.05 -15.66 -4.39
CA GLU A 48 -1.36 -15.09 -4.71
C GLU A 48 -1.41 -13.59 -4.40
N ARG A 49 -0.90 -13.20 -3.24
CA ARG A 49 -0.80 -11.78 -2.84
C ARG A 49 0.13 -10.99 -3.77
N LEU A 50 1.28 -11.55 -4.13
CA LEU A 50 2.21 -10.93 -5.10
C LEU A 50 1.56 -10.81 -6.49
N ARG A 51 0.79 -11.81 -6.91
CA ARG A 51 0.04 -11.78 -8.19
C ARG A 51 -1.01 -10.68 -8.18
N LEU A 52 -1.79 -10.57 -7.10
CA LEU A 52 -2.80 -9.52 -6.95
C LEU A 52 -2.15 -8.14 -7.02
N ALA A 53 -1.09 -7.90 -6.23
CA ALA A 53 -0.36 -6.64 -6.24
C ALA A 53 0.19 -6.29 -7.65
N LYS A 54 0.69 -7.29 -8.38
CA LYS A 54 1.15 -7.11 -9.77
C LYS A 54 0.00 -6.77 -10.72
N ALA A 55 -1.17 -7.38 -10.54
CA ALA A 55 -2.34 -7.17 -11.40
C ALA A 55 -3.01 -5.82 -11.17
N THR A 56 -3.08 -5.38 -9.92
CA THR A 56 -3.72 -4.12 -9.53
C THR A 56 -2.81 -2.90 -9.68
N GLY A 57 -1.52 -3.10 -10.04
CA GLY A 57 -0.55 -2.00 -10.10
C GLY A 57 -0.25 -1.36 -8.73
N ILE A 58 -0.83 -1.91 -7.67
CA ILE A 58 -0.66 -1.42 -6.32
C ILE A 58 0.77 -1.74 -5.92
N ARG A 59 1.60 -0.71 -5.88
CA ARG A 59 2.94 -0.74 -5.27
C ARG A 59 2.77 -0.76 -3.75
N PHE A 60 2.02 -1.72 -3.23
CA PHE A 60 1.87 -1.86 -1.81
C PHE A 60 3.23 -2.30 -1.30
N PRO A 61 3.81 -1.63 -0.28
CA PRO A 61 4.90 -2.20 0.44
C PRO A 61 4.36 -3.51 0.99
N PHE A 62 4.95 -4.62 0.55
CA PHE A 62 4.73 -5.97 1.08
C PHE A 62 4.72 -6.04 2.63
N PHE A 63 5.22 -4.98 3.26
CA PHE A 63 5.32 -4.66 4.68
C PHE A 63 4.11 -3.96 5.34
N MET A 64 3.09 -3.43 4.66
CA MET A 64 2.02 -2.67 5.34
C MET A 64 0.83 -3.55 5.75
N ASN A 65 1.05 -4.49 6.69
CA ASN A 65 -0.05 -5.24 7.31
C ASN A 65 -0.60 -4.49 8.55
N ASN A 66 -1.73 -4.93 9.09
CA ASN A 66 -2.36 -4.26 10.25
C ASN A 66 -1.39 -4.07 11.43
N SER A 67 -0.53 -5.05 11.75
CA SER A 67 0.44 -4.90 12.85
C SER A 67 1.47 -3.81 12.57
N ASN A 68 1.93 -3.71 11.32
CA ASN A 68 2.95 -2.73 10.93
C ASN A 68 2.35 -1.32 10.83
N ILE A 69 1.09 -1.20 10.42
CA ILE A 69 0.33 0.06 10.45
C ILE A 69 0.14 0.53 11.89
N VAL A 70 -0.24 -0.37 12.81
CA VAL A 70 -0.38 -0.06 14.25
C VAL A 70 0.95 0.37 14.84
N ALA A 71 2.02 -0.41 14.62
CA ALA A 71 3.34 -0.07 15.14
C ALA A 71 3.86 1.28 14.62
N MET A 72 3.56 1.63 13.38
CA MET A 72 3.91 2.93 12.83
C MET A 72 3.11 4.07 13.46
N PHE A 73 1.80 3.85 13.68
CA PHE A 73 0.97 4.80 14.41
C PHE A 73 1.51 5.04 15.83
N ASP A 74 1.87 3.97 16.53
CA ASP A 74 2.44 4.04 17.87
C ASP A 74 3.78 4.80 17.90
N MET A 75 4.62 4.65 16.86
CA MET A 75 5.84 5.45 16.70
C MET A 75 5.56 6.95 16.53
N MET A 76 4.42 7.32 15.96
CA MET A 76 4.02 8.71 15.73
C MET A 76 3.21 9.31 16.87
N ASP A 77 2.63 8.47 17.73
CA ASP A 77 1.98 8.84 18.99
C ASP A 77 2.78 8.33 20.21
N PRO A 78 4.00 8.84 20.46
CA PRO A 78 4.80 8.41 21.61
C PRO A 78 4.13 8.77 22.96
N SER A 79 3.11 9.63 22.94
CA SER A 79 2.34 9.99 24.13
C SER A 79 1.21 8.99 24.43
N GLY A 80 0.90 8.06 23.54
CA GLY A 80 -0.18 7.08 23.70
C GLY A 80 -1.56 7.70 23.82
N LYS A 81 -1.80 8.84 23.17
CA LYS A 81 -3.09 9.57 23.21
C LYS A 81 -4.17 8.88 22.37
N GLY A 82 -3.79 7.94 21.50
CA GLY A 82 -4.64 7.32 20.48
C GLY A 82 -4.85 8.22 19.26
N THR A 83 -4.05 9.27 19.12
CA THR A 83 -4.28 10.34 18.14
C THR A 83 -2.99 11.02 17.70
N ILE A 84 -2.86 11.29 16.41
CA ILE A 84 -1.74 12.06 15.83
C ILE A 84 -2.24 13.34 15.17
N SER A 85 -1.37 14.36 15.14
CA SER A 85 -1.62 15.61 14.43
C SER A 85 -1.50 15.44 12.91
N PHE A 86 -2.12 16.35 12.17
CA PHE A 86 -2.06 16.37 10.71
C PHE A 86 -0.61 16.48 10.16
N ALA A 87 0.25 17.24 10.84
CA ALA A 87 1.66 17.36 10.48
C ALA A 87 2.40 16.02 10.56
N GLN A 88 2.20 15.28 11.67
CA GLN A 88 2.78 13.94 11.87
C GLN A 88 2.25 12.93 10.85
N TYR A 89 0.95 12.99 10.56
CA TYR A 89 0.34 12.18 9.52
C TYR A 89 0.94 12.44 8.13
N LYS A 90 1.11 13.70 7.74
CA LYS A 90 1.71 14.06 6.45
C LYS A 90 3.15 13.56 6.35
N GLU A 91 3.92 13.63 7.44
CA GLU A 91 5.27 13.09 7.51
C GLU A 91 5.27 11.55 7.40
N ALA A 92 4.31 10.87 8.02
CA ALA A 92 4.09 9.43 7.89
C ALA A 92 3.95 8.99 6.44
N LEU A 93 3.04 9.65 5.72
CA LEU A 93 2.74 9.28 4.34
C LEU A 93 3.92 9.54 3.41
N LYS A 94 4.68 10.61 3.65
CA LYS A 94 5.93 10.87 2.94
C LYS A 94 6.96 9.76 3.17
N ASN A 95 7.15 9.33 4.42
CA ASN A 95 8.09 8.26 4.76
C ASN A 95 7.69 6.89 4.18
N LEU A 96 6.41 6.70 3.88
CA LEU A 96 5.89 5.48 3.25
C LEU A 96 5.87 5.55 1.71
N ASP A 97 6.35 6.64 1.11
CA ASP A 97 6.20 6.94 -0.32
C ASP A 97 4.74 6.87 -0.79
N LEU A 98 3.79 7.16 0.12
CA LEU A 98 2.34 7.18 -0.14
C LEU A 98 1.83 8.59 -0.46
N CYS A 99 2.68 9.61 -0.36
CA CYS A 99 2.36 10.99 -0.70
C CYS A 99 3.24 11.44 -1.87
N THR A 100 2.63 11.92 -2.95
CA THR A 100 3.38 12.46 -4.08
C THR A 100 3.84 13.89 -3.79
N ALA A 101 4.99 14.31 -4.33
CA ALA A 101 5.65 15.57 -3.98
C ALA A 101 4.80 16.84 -4.23
N ASP A 102 3.77 16.74 -5.06
CA ASP A 102 2.88 17.83 -5.46
C ASP A 102 1.52 17.82 -4.70
N GLU A 103 1.31 16.92 -3.74
CA GLU A 103 0.05 16.83 -2.99
C GLU A 103 -0.05 17.85 -1.85
N VAL A 104 -0.96 18.81 -2.02
CA VAL A 104 -1.42 19.69 -0.95
C VAL A 104 -2.49 18.97 -0.13
N LEU A 105 -2.06 18.19 0.86
CA LEU A 105 -2.96 17.75 1.92
C LEU A 105 -3.41 19.00 2.70
N ASN A 106 -4.72 19.28 2.70
CA ASN A 106 -5.30 20.40 3.44
C ASN A 106 -5.44 20.01 4.91
N ASP A 107 -4.88 20.84 5.80
CA ASP A 107 -5.12 20.71 7.24
C ASP A 107 -6.54 21.18 7.53
N ASP A 108 -7.43 20.22 7.75
CA ASP A 108 -8.82 20.46 8.14
C ASP A 108 -8.94 20.65 9.67
N GLY A 109 -7.81 20.64 10.40
CA GLY A 109 -7.77 20.73 11.86
C GLY A 109 -8.18 19.42 12.55
N HIS A 110 -8.36 18.33 11.80
CA HIS A 110 -8.80 17.07 12.36
C HIS A 110 -7.65 16.31 13.01
N ILE A 111 -7.92 15.83 14.22
CA ILE A 111 -7.10 14.85 14.92
C ILE A 111 -7.26 13.49 14.23
N ILE A 112 -6.16 12.82 13.92
CA ILE A 112 -6.18 11.55 13.17
C ILE A 112 -6.06 10.38 14.15
N THR A 113 -7.07 9.53 14.18
CA THR A 113 -7.09 8.28 14.94
C THR A 113 -6.47 7.15 14.14
N LEU A 114 -6.09 6.06 14.82
CA LEU A 114 -5.54 4.86 14.19
C LEU A 114 -6.46 4.29 13.10
N ASP A 115 -7.77 4.26 13.32
CA ASP A 115 -8.72 3.75 12.33
C ASP A 115 -8.76 4.61 11.07
N LYS A 116 -8.79 5.94 11.22
CA LYS A 116 -8.72 6.87 10.08
C LYS A 116 -7.40 6.72 9.32
N PHE A 117 -6.29 6.63 10.05
CA PHE A 117 -4.96 6.40 9.48
C PHE A 117 -4.89 5.11 8.67
N ARG A 118 -5.36 4.00 9.24
CA ARG A 118 -5.40 2.69 8.56
C ARG A 118 -6.23 2.75 7.27
N ASP A 119 -7.43 3.30 7.35
CA ASP A 119 -8.34 3.34 6.22
C ASP A 119 -7.77 4.21 5.08
N GLU A 120 -7.10 5.30 5.40
CA GLU A 120 -6.44 6.16 4.42
C GLU A 120 -5.22 5.51 3.77
N VAL A 121 -4.36 4.79 4.53
CA VAL A 121 -3.25 4.00 3.97
C VAL A 121 -3.75 2.88 3.06
N VAL A 122 -4.87 2.25 3.42
CA VAL A 122 -5.52 1.22 2.60
C VAL A 122 -6.23 1.80 1.37
N ASN A 123 -6.73 3.03 1.43
CA ASN A 123 -7.42 3.68 0.31
C ASN A 123 -6.44 4.32 -0.69
N THR A 124 -5.39 4.99 -0.21
CA THR A 124 -4.29 5.50 -1.07
C THR A 124 -3.61 4.38 -1.84
N SER A 125 -3.53 3.19 -1.25
CA SER A 125 -3.04 2.01 -1.96
C SER A 125 -4.02 1.45 -3.00
N LYS A 126 -5.34 1.63 -2.86
CA LYS A 126 -6.31 1.16 -3.86
C LYS A 126 -6.49 2.11 -5.05
N GLY A 127 -6.14 3.39 -4.92
CA GLY A 127 -6.33 4.41 -5.96
C GLY A 127 -5.45 4.27 -7.22
N MET A 128 -4.62 3.23 -7.34
CA MET A 128 -3.67 3.04 -8.45
C MET A 128 -4.20 2.12 -9.57
N ASP A 129 -5.52 2.10 -9.81
CA ASP A 129 -6.20 1.22 -10.79
C ASP A 129 -6.15 1.71 -12.26
N ALA A 130 -5.03 2.31 -12.73
CA ALA A 130 -4.88 2.69 -14.14
C ALA A 130 -3.77 1.86 -14.83
N PRO A 131 -4.11 0.97 -15.78
CA PRO A 131 -3.11 0.24 -16.53
C PRO A 131 -2.56 1.16 -17.62
N ASN A 132 -1.28 1.51 -17.51
CA ASN A 132 -0.46 2.11 -18.57
C ASN A 132 -0.77 3.59 -18.92
N SER A 133 -0.18 4.54 -18.18
CA SER A 133 0.47 5.68 -18.84
C SER A 133 1.51 6.33 -17.92
N TYR A 134 2.58 6.80 -18.53
CA TYR A 134 3.41 7.85 -17.95
C TYR A 134 2.49 8.97 -17.43
N HIS A 135 2.75 9.43 -16.21
CA HIS A 135 2.28 10.71 -15.66
C HIS A 135 0.77 11.00 -15.82
N THR A 136 -0.04 10.71 -14.78
CA THR A 136 -1.35 11.36 -14.63
C THR A 136 -1.62 11.75 -13.17
N PRO A 137 -2.06 13.00 -12.89
CA PRO A 137 -2.31 13.50 -11.54
C PRO A 137 -3.80 13.45 -11.22
N TYR A 138 -4.31 12.40 -10.59
CA TYR A 138 -5.67 12.43 -10.06
C TYR A 138 -5.82 11.57 -8.81
N CYS A 139 -5.86 12.22 -7.64
CA CYS A 139 -6.70 11.77 -6.55
C CYS A 139 -7.97 12.63 -6.62
N THR A 140 -9.11 11.99 -6.80
CA THR A 140 -10.41 12.65 -6.86
C THR A 140 -10.69 13.34 -5.54
N SER A 141 -10.58 14.67 -5.55
CA SER A 141 -11.30 15.53 -4.63
C SER A 141 -12.78 15.15 -4.67
N THR A 142 -13.30 14.53 -3.61
CA THR A 142 -14.69 14.61 -3.07
C THR A 142 -14.98 13.38 -2.20
N ARG A 143 -14.88 13.52 -0.86
CA ARG A 143 -15.88 13.04 0.12
C ARG A 143 -15.44 13.32 1.56
N LEU A 144 -15.49 14.60 1.94
CA LEU A 144 -15.83 15.02 3.31
C LEU A 144 -16.91 16.09 3.20
N THR A 145 -18.07 15.69 2.71
CA THR A 145 -19.30 16.47 2.87
C THR A 145 -20.47 15.52 2.76
N THR A 146 -21.44 15.68 3.66
CA THR A 146 -22.68 14.90 3.85
C THR A 146 -22.61 13.69 4.79
N LEU A 147 -22.46 13.97 6.09
CA LEU A 147 -23.28 13.31 7.12
C LEU A 147 -23.49 14.24 8.34
N SER A 148 -24.07 15.43 8.12
CA SER A 148 -24.58 16.27 9.21
C SER A 148 -25.93 16.94 8.93
N ALA A 149 -26.63 16.58 7.85
CA ALA A 149 -27.96 17.10 7.53
C ALA A 149 -29.06 16.07 7.79
N GLN A 150 -29.11 15.51 9.01
CA GLN A 150 -30.27 14.75 9.49
C GLN A 150 -30.36 14.78 11.02
N SER A 151 -30.31 15.99 11.58
CA SER A 151 -30.73 16.26 12.95
C SER A 151 -31.11 17.73 13.10
N ALA A 152 -32.02 18.20 12.23
CA ALA A 152 -32.69 19.49 12.38
C ALA A 152 -34.02 19.47 11.60
N SER A 153 -35.05 18.83 12.15
CA SER A 153 -36.47 19.21 11.98
C SER A 153 -37.36 18.13 12.61
N THR A 154 -37.54 18.18 13.94
CA THR A 154 -38.84 17.87 14.57
C THR A 154 -38.90 18.52 15.95
N THR A 155 -39.06 19.85 16.01
CA THR A 155 -39.71 20.53 17.13
C THR A 155 -40.03 21.95 16.68
N GLU A 156 -41.26 22.18 16.25
CA GLU A 156 -41.97 23.40 16.61
C GLU A 156 -43.48 23.14 16.47
N THR A 157 -44.14 23.46 17.58
CA THR A 157 -45.55 23.64 17.94
C THR A 157 -46.57 23.84 16.83
#